data_AF-A0A382R0W2-F1
#
_entry.id   AF-A0A382R0W2-F1
#
_cell.length_a   1.000
_cell.length_b   1.000
_cell.length_c   1.000
_cell.angle_alpha   90.00
_cell.angle_beta   90.00
_cell.angle_gamma   90.00
#
_symmetry.space_group_name_H-M   'P 1'
#
loop_
_entity.id
_entity.type
_entity.pdbx_description
1 polymer ?
#
loop_
_entity_poly.entity_id
_entity_poly.type
_entity_poly.pdbx_seq_one_letter_code
_entity_poly.pdbx_strand_id
1 'polypeptide(L)' 'MTFDPDYLLNREFPTLRQSYNDKDCMLYALGVGMGIDPLDESCLRFVYEDGLKVMPSQSVVLAHPGFWAKEEDTGLDWL' A
#
# COMPACT_ATOMS: atom_id res chain seq x y z
N MET A 1 -8.34 -0.02 31.09
CA MET A 1 -7.87 0.15 29.70
C MET A 1 -8.95 -0.48 28.84
N THR A 2 -9.47 0.21 27.82
CA THR A 2 -10.62 -0.28 27.01
C THR A 2 -10.22 -1.43 26.07
N PHE A 3 -8.92 -1.57 25.81
CA PHE A 3 -8.31 -2.67 25.05
C PHE A 3 -7.39 -3.54 25.93
N ASP A 4 -7.05 -4.72 25.43
CA ASP A 4 -6.12 -5.68 26.03
C ASP A 4 -4.77 -5.66 25.29
N PRO A 5 -3.67 -5.17 25.90
CA PRO A 5 -2.36 -5.11 25.27
C PRO A 5 -1.77 -6.47 24.91
N ASP A 6 -1.94 -7.49 25.76
CA ASP A 6 -1.36 -8.81 25.54
C ASP A 6 -2.08 -9.49 24.37
N TYR A 7 -3.40 -9.32 24.27
CA TYR A 7 -4.17 -9.75 23.11
C TYR A 7 -3.69 -9.08 21.82
N LEU A 8 -3.49 -7.76 21.79
CA LEU A 8 -3.07 -7.03 20.59
C LEU A 8 -1.64 -7.36 20.16
N LEU A 9 -0.71 -7.54 21.10
CA LEU A 9 0.68 -7.92 20.80
C LEU A 9 0.80 -9.34 20.24
N ASN A 10 -0.15 -10.22 20.59
CA ASN A 10 -0.20 -11.61 20.10
C ASN A 10 -1.23 -11.81 18.99
N ARG A 11 -1.83 -10.73 18.46
CA ARG A 11 -2.82 -10.83 17.39
C ARG A 11 -2.14 -11.29 16.10
N GLU A 12 -2.64 -12.39 15.55
CA GLU A 12 -2.20 -12.90 14.26
C GLU A 12 -2.89 -12.13 13.12
N PHE A 13 -2.10 -11.55 12.23
CA PHE A 13 -2.62 -10.93 11.01
C PHE A 13 -2.64 -11.96 9.87
N PRO A 14 -3.72 -12.03 9.08
CA PRO A 14 -3.78 -12.95 7.96
C PRO A 14 -2.69 -12.63 6.94
N THR A 15 -2.05 -13.67 6.40
CA THR A 15 -1.11 -13.49 5.29
C THR A 15 -1.86 -13.00 4.06
N LEU A 16 -1.50 -11.82 3.57
CA LEU A 16 -2.04 -11.25 2.34
C LEU A 16 -1.24 -11.73 1.12
N ARG A 17 -1.95 -12.04 0.03
CA ARG A 17 -1.37 -12.30 -1.29
C ARG A 17 -2.00 -11.35 -2.30
N GLN A 18 -1.16 -10.57 -2.96
CA GLN A 18 -1.56 -9.63 -4.00
C GLN A 18 -0.90 -10.07 -5.31
N SER A 19 -1.65 -9.98 -6.40
CA SER A 19 -1.11 -10.06 -7.76
C SER A 19 -1.33 -8.71 -8.41
N TYR A 20 -0.31 -8.22 -9.09
CA TYR A 20 -0.34 -6.95 -9.81
C TYR A 20 0.38 -7.13 -11.13
N ASN A 21 0.06 -6.26 -12.09
CA ASN A 21 0.69 -6.23 -13.40
C ASN A 21 1.22 -4.82 -13.71
N ASP A 22 1.75 -4.64 -14.91
CA ASP A 22 2.35 -3.39 -15.36
C ASP A 22 1.36 -2.20 -15.29
N LYS A 23 0.09 -2.43 -15.63
CA LYS A 23 -0.96 -1.40 -15.54
C LYS A 23 -1.15 -0.94 -14.10
N ASP A 24 -1.17 -1.86 -13.14
CA ASP A 24 -1.34 -1.52 -11.72
C ASP A 24 -0.14 -0.71 -11.20
N CYS A 25 1.07 -1.07 -11.62
CA CYS A 25 2.29 -0.34 -11.30
C CYS A 25 2.28 1.08 -11.87
N MET A 26 1.90 1.25 -13.14
CA MET A 26 1.82 2.56 -13.78
C MET A 26 0.72 3.42 -13.17
N LEU A 27 -0.45 2.85 -12.86
CA LEU A 27 -1.53 3.55 -12.18
C LEU A 27 -1.12 4.03 -10.78
N TYR A 28 -0.41 3.19 -10.02
CA TYR A 28 0.13 3.61 -8.73
C TYR A 28 1.14 4.76 -8.89
N ALA A 29 2.08 4.64 -9.84
CA ALA A 29 3.09 5.67 -10.11
C ALA A 29 2.45 7.02 -10.48
N LEU A 30 1.44 7.02 -11.36
CA LEU A 30 0.66 8.21 -11.71
C LEU A 30 -0.07 8.78 -10.48
N GLY A 31 -0.68 7.92 -9.65
CA GLY A 31 -1.41 8.32 -8.45
C GLY A 31 -0.53 9.03 -7.40
N VAL A 32 0.76 8.68 -7.34
CA VAL A 32 1.75 9.35 -6.46
C VAL A 32 2.50 10.50 -7.15
N GLY A 33 2.11 10.86 -8.37
CA GLY A 33 2.58 12.07 -9.07
C GLY A 33 3.72 11.88 -10.08
N MET A 34 4.11 10.64 -10.41
CA MET A 34 5.07 10.41 -11.51
C MET A 34 4.46 10.85 -12.85
N GLY A 35 5.23 11.55 -13.68
CA GLY A 35 4.77 12.06 -14.98
C GLY A 35 3.91 13.33 -14.92
N ILE A 36 3.87 14.02 -13.77
CA ILE A 36 3.18 15.33 -13.65
C ILE A 36 3.86 16.42 -14.51
N ASP A 37 5.18 16.37 -14.63
CA ASP A 37 5.94 17.16 -15.60
C ASP A 37 6.05 16.34 -16.90
N PRO A 38 5.38 16.76 -18.00
CA PRO A 38 5.43 16.03 -19.26
C PRO A 38 6.79 16.10 -19.97
N LEU A 39 7.72 16.96 -19.51
CA LEU A 39 9.06 17.11 -20.08
C LEU A 39 10.14 16.33 -19.30
N ASP A 40 9.80 15.71 -18.17
CA ASP A 40 10.73 14.87 -17.41
C ASP A 40 10.72 13.43 -17.95
N GLU A 41 11.60 13.14 -18.89
CA GLU A 41 11.78 11.80 -19.46
C GLU A 41 12.19 10.75 -18.42
N SER A 42 12.78 11.15 -17.29
CA SER A 42 13.19 10.22 -16.23
C SER A 42 12.00 9.51 -15.57
N CYS A 43 10.80 10.10 -15.68
CA CYS A 43 9.55 9.52 -15.21
C CYS A 43 9.01 8.40 -16.12
N LEU A 44 9.39 8.36 -17.41
CA LEU A 44 8.86 7.39 -18.38
C LEU A 44 9.03 5.95 -17.92
N ARG A 45 10.16 5.63 -17.27
CA ARG A 45 10.45 4.31 -16.70
C ARG A 45 9.44 3.84 -15.63
N PHE A 46 8.51 4.68 -15.17
CA PHE A 46 7.47 4.32 -14.20
C PHE A 46 6.05 4.34 -14.77
N VAL A 47 5.86 4.98 -15.94
CA VAL A 47 4.53 5.23 -16.53
C VAL A 47 4.39 4.68 -17.95
N TYR A 48 5.46 4.07 -18.48
CA TYR A 48 5.50 3.39 -19.75
C TYR A 48 6.04 1.97 -19.57
N GLU A 49 5.43 1.00 -20.26
CA GLU A 49 5.65 -0.43 -20.05
C GLU A 49 7.04 -0.93 -20.46
N ASP A 50 7.69 -0.29 -21.44
CA ASP A 50 9.03 -0.71 -21.89
C ASP A 50 10.10 -0.31 -20.87
N GLY A 51 10.78 -1.30 -20.30
CA GLY A 51 11.77 -1.10 -19.24
C GLY A 51 11.18 -0.65 -17.89
N LEU A 52 9.88 -0.91 -17.67
CA LEU A 52 9.14 -0.47 -16.49
C LEU A 52 9.85 -0.79 -15.17
N LYS A 53 9.86 0.20 -14.28
CA LYS A 53 10.28 0.12 -12.89
C LYS A 53 9.06 0.33 -12.01
N VAL A 54 9.03 -0.41 -10.91
CA VAL A 54 7.98 -0.30 -9.90
C VAL A 54 8.40 0.71 -8.84
N MET A 55 7.48 1.57 -8.43
CA MET A 55 7.72 2.48 -7.32
C MET A 55 7.80 1.67 -6.01
N PRO A 56 8.91 1.73 -5.24
CA PRO A 56 9.07 0.91 -4.04
C PRO A 56 7.97 1.11 -3.00
N SER A 57 7.40 2.31 -2.91
CA SER A 57 6.32 2.66 -1.99
C SER A 57 4.99 1.93 -2.29
N GLN A 58 4.83 1.35 -3.48
CA GLN A 58 3.65 0.54 -3.82
C GLN A 58 3.48 -0.64 -2.86
N SER A 59 4.59 -1.17 -2.34
CA SER A 59 4.58 -2.23 -1.33
C SER A 59 3.76 -1.87 -0.08
N VAL A 60 3.74 -0.59 0.32
CA VAL A 60 2.96 -0.13 1.49
C VAL A 60 1.46 -0.27 1.24
N VAL A 61 1.01 -0.03 0.01
CA VAL A 61 -0.41 -0.22 -0.36
C VAL A 61 -0.75 -1.70 -0.46
N LEU A 62 0.12 -2.50 -1.09
CA LEU A 62 -0.12 -3.93 -1.27
C LEU A 62 -0.10 -4.71 0.05
N ALA A 63 0.74 -4.31 1.00
CA ALA A 63 0.89 -4.96 2.30
C ALA A 63 -0.03 -4.37 3.39
N HIS A 64 -0.84 -3.35 3.07
CA HIS A 64 -1.72 -2.73 4.06
C HIS A 64 -2.77 -3.73 4.55
N PRO A 65 -2.83 -4.06 5.86
CA PRO A 65 -3.73 -5.09 6.41
C PRO A 65 -5.20 -4.68 6.46
N GLY A 66 -5.53 -3.45 6.03
CA GLY A 66 -6.83 -2.83 6.28
C GLY A 66 -6.81 -2.02 7.56
N PHE A 67 -7.95 -1.41 7.91
CA PHE A 67 -8.06 -0.59 9.11
C PHE A 67 -8.38 -1.46 10.34
N TRP A 68 -7.46 -2.39 10.65
CA TRP A 68 -7.61 -3.40 11.71
C TRP A 68 -7.97 -2.80 13.07
N ALA A 69 -7.51 -1.58 13.31
CA ALA A 69 -7.67 -0.93 14.59
C ALA A 69 -9.14 -0.54 14.86
N LYS A 70 -10.00 -0.45 13.84
CA LYS A 70 -11.46 -0.25 13.96
C LYS A 70 -12.24 -1.56 14.15
N GLU A 71 -11.58 -2.71 14.13
CA GLU A 71 -12.23 -4.01 14.30
C GLU A 71 -12.74 -4.16 15.74
N GLU A 72 -13.96 -4.69 15.90
CA GLU A 72 -14.70 -4.73 17.17
C GLU A 72 -13.96 -5.48 18.28
N ASP A 73 -13.14 -6.45 17.90
CA ASP A 73 -12.38 -7.32 18.80
C ASP A 73 -11.12 -6.66 19.38
N THR A 74 -10.74 -5.47 18.90
CA THR A 74 -9.53 -4.78 19.38
C THR A 74 -9.74 -4.00 20.67
N GLY A 75 -10.98 -3.60 21.00
CA GLY A 75 -11.28 -2.73 22.13
C GLY A 75 -10.67 -1.33 22.05
N LEU A 76 -10.10 -0.95 20.90
CA LEU A 76 -9.51 0.37 20.69
C LEU A 76 -10.62 1.40 20.46
N ASP A 77 -10.52 2.51 21.19
CA ASP A 77 -11.36 3.69 20.93
C ASP A 77 -10.69 4.54 19.84
N TRP A 78 -11.25 4.50 18.64
CA TRP A 78 -10.74 5.20 17.45
C TRP A 78 -11.46 6.52 17.15
N LEU A 79 -12.23 7.05 18.12
CA LEU A 79 -12.97 8.30 18.02
C LEU A 79 -12.59 9.29 19.12
#